data_AF-A0A960SZN3-F1
#
_entry.id   AF-A0A960SZN3-F1
#
_cell.length_a   1.000
_cell.length_b   1.000
_cell.length_c   1.000
_cell.angle_alpha   90.00
_cell.angle_beta   90.00
_cell.angle_gamma   90.00
#
_symmetry.space_group_name_H-M   'P 1'
#
loop_
_entity.id
_entity.type
_entity.pdbx_description
1 polymer ?
#
loop_
_entity_poly.entity_id
_entity_poly.type
_entity_poly.pdbx_seq_one_letter_code
_entity_poly.pdbx_strand_id
1 'polypeptide(L)'
;VSNLRQFGFWLLNRSAFEDLPPDKPNEAGILISIDPESKAAGMVFGYLLDPFLDESDTFDCLSRAHAYWLEGRYADGIVRALAHLENVLVKKSRHARRDPEHFQRKVLPPAMMGDLVRRIRDGHRAPARLPQSDEEVAP
;
A
#
# COMPACT_ATOMS: atom_id res chain seq x y z
N VAL A 1 9.59 0.11 17.55
CA VAL A 1 9.89 0.14 16.10
C VAL A 1 8.57 -0.01 15.36
N SER A 2 8.08 1.08 14.77
CA SER A 2 6.92 1.04 13.87
C SER A 2 7.27 0.14 12.68
N ASN A 3 6.48 -0.90 12.44
CA ASN A 3 6.75 -1.85 11.35
C ASN A 3 6.50 -1.12 10.01
N LEU A 4 7.53 -0.99 9.17
CA LEU A 4 7.46 -0.33 7.85
C LEU A 4 6.30 -0.83 6.99
N ARG A 5 5.90 -2.11 7.17
CA ARG A 5 4.71 -2.71 6.54
C ARG A 5 3.40 -2.09 7.04
N GLN A 6 3.25 -1.90 8.36
CA GLN A 6 2.07 -1.25 8.93
C GLN A 6 1.97 0.21 8.49
N PHE A 7 3.11 0.91 8.45
CA PHE A 7 3.19 2.26 7.91
C PHE A 7 2.80 2.29 6.42
N GLY A 8 3.32 1.36 5.61
CA GLY A 8 2.96 1.23 4.20
C GLY A 8 1.48 0.92 3.98
N PHE A 9 0.89 0.04 4.80
CA PHE A 9 -0.55 -0.25 4.76
C PHE A 9 -1.39 0.99 5.08
N TRP A 10 -0.99 1.76 6.10
CA TRP A 10 -1.64 3.02 6.43
C TRP A 10 -1.55 4.02 5.28
N LEU A 11 -0.35 4.21 4.71
CA LEU A 11 -0.14 5.09 3.56
C LEU A 11 -1.01 4.68 2.38
N LEU A 12 -0.89 3.43 1.91
CA LEU A 12 -1.62 2.92 0.75
C LEU A 12 -3.14 3.21 0.87
N ASN A 13 -3.69 3.09 2.07
CA ASN A 13 -5.12 3.28 2.32
C ASN A 13 -5.51 4.72 2.68
N ARG A 14 -4.61 5.62 3.06
CA ARG A 14 -4.98 6.96 3.59
C ARG A 14 -4.35 8.12 2.84
N SER A 15 -3.22 7.93 2.15
CA SER A 15 -2.56 9.03 1.46
C SER A 15 -3.40 9.50 0.27
N ALA A 16 -3.65 10.80 0.23
CA ALA A 16 -4.15 11.46 -0.97
C ALA A 16 -2.96 11.60 -1.93
N PHE A 17 -3.04 10.94 -3.08
CA PHE A 17 -2.08 11.12 -4.16
C PHE A 17 -2.72 12.07 -5.17
N GLU A 18 -2.00 13.11 -5.60
CA GLU A 18 -2.54 14.14 -6.50
C GLU A 18 -3.06 13.57 -7.83
N ASP A 19 -2.44 12.47 -8.29
CA ASP A 19 -2.79 11.79 -9.54
C ASP A 19 -3.92 10.76 -9.41
N LEU A 20 -4.46 10.55 -8.20
CA LEU A 20 -5.51 9.57 -7.93
C LEU A 20 -6.75 10.27 -7.33
N PRO A 21 -7.97 9.89 -7.75
CA PRO A 21 -9.18 10.42 -7.12
C PRO A 21 -9.14 10.17 -5.61
N PRO A 22 -9.24 11.20 -4.76
CA PRO A 22 -9.08 11.07 -3.31
C PRO A 22 -10.12 10.14 -2.68
N ASP A 23 -11.25 9.98 -3.36
CA ASP A 23 -12.39 9.19 -2.91
C ASP A 23 -12.27 7.71 -3.28
N LYS A 24 -11.35 7.36 -4.20
CA LYS A 24 -11.19 5.99 -4.68
C LYS A 24 -10.19 5.23 -3.80
N PRO A 25 -10.54 4.06 -3.24
CA PRO A 25 -9.58 3.27 -2.51
C PRO A 25 -8.50 2.68 -3.44
N ASN A 26 -7.26 2.55 -2.94
CA ASN A 26 -6.14 1.95 -3.68
C ASN A 26 -6.19 0.43 -3.62
N GLU A 27 -7.34 -0.14 -3.96
CA GLU A 27 -7.68 -1.56 -3.77
C GLU A 27 -6.78 -2.50 -4.59
N ALA A 28 -6.28 -2.02 -5.72
CA ALA A 28 -5.31 -2.71 -6.58
C ALA A 28 -3.92 -2.02 -6.59
N GLY A 29 -3.70 -1.07 -5.68
CA GLY A 29 -2.43 -0.33 -5.61
C GLY A 29 -1.30 -1.19 -5.02
N ILE A 30 -0.07 -0.89 -5.41
CA ILE A 30 1.14 -1.46 -4.81
C ILE A 30 2.00 -0.28 -4.37
N LEU A 31 2.39 -0.25 -3.09
CA LEU A 31 3.25 0.76 -2.50
C LEU A 31 4.60 0.13 -2.15
N ILE A 32 5.69 0.79 -2.55
CA ILE A 32 7.05 0.50 -2.09
C ILE A 32 7.46 1.63 -1.15
N SER A 33 7.81 1.28 0.08
CA SER A 33 8.37 2.19 1.07
C SER A 33 9.84 1.87 1.27
N ILE A 34 10.72 2.86 1.11
CA ILE A 34 12.16 2.73 1.37
C ILE A 34 12.50 3.71 2.48
N ASP A 35 13.14 3.21 3.53
CA ASP A 35 13.73 4.01 4.61
C ASP A 35 15.27 3.92 4.51
N PRO A 36 15.92 4.95 3.94
CA PRO A 36 17.37 5.02 3.83
C PRO A 36 18.10 4.95 5.17
N GLU A 37 17.52 5.51 6.24
CA GLU A 37 18.17 5.65 7.54
C GLU A 37 18.23 4.30 8.25
N SER A 38 17.12 3.57 8.27
CA SER A 38 17.08 2.20 8.83
C SER A 38 17.56 1.12 7.87
N LYS A 39 17.91 1.48 6.62
CA LYS A 39 18.27 0.55 5.53
C LYS A 39 17.19 -0.52 5.31
N ALA A 40 15.94 -0.13 5.45
CA ALA A 40 14.79 -1.02 5.33
C ALA A 40 13.96 -0.67 4.10
N ALA A 41 13.32 -1.68 3.53
CA ALA A 41 12.33 -1.50 2.48
C ALA A 41 11.15 -2.44 2.71
N GLY A 42 9.96 -1.98 2.33
CA GLY A 42 8.72 -2.73 2.44
C GLY A 42 7.90 -2.56 1.17
N MET A 43 7.11 -3.58 0.85
CA MET A 43 6.15 -3.56 -0.24
C MET A 43 4.80 -4.01 0.31
N VAL A 44 3.77 -3.22 0.06
CA VAL A 44 2.39 -3.49 0.48
C VAL A 44 1.49 -3.35 -0.72
N PHE A 45 0.48 -4.21 -0.84
CA PHE A 45 -0.47 -4.20 -1.95
C PHE A 45 -1.89 -4.16 -1.42
N GLY A 46 -2.81 -3.65 -2.26
CA GLY A 46 -4.22 -3.57 -1.96
C GLY A 46 -4.91 -4.93 -2.06
N TYR A 47 -6.05 -5.06 -1.40
CA TYR A 47 -6.75 -6.33 -1.22
C TYR A 47 -7.25 -7.01 -2.50
N LEU A 48 -7.45 -6.27 -3.61
CA LEU A 48 -7.78 -6.90 -4.89
C LEU A 48 -6.61 -7.73 -5.44
N LEU A 49 -5.41 -7.52 -4.90
CA LEU A 49 -4.22 -8.28 -5.25
C LEU A 49 -3.99 -9.48 -4.32
N ASP A 50 -4.71 -9.62 -3.19
CA ASP A 50 -4.58 -10.76 -2.26
C ASP A 50 -4.70 -12.14 -2.92
N PRO A 51 -5.58 -12.38 -3.92
CA PRO A 51 -5.63 -13.67 -4.61
C PRO A 51 -4.38 -13.99 -5.44
N PHE A 52 -3.61 -12.97 -5.80
CA PHE A 52 -2.55 -13.03 -6.81
C PHE A 52 -1.15 -12.91 -6.21
N LEU A 53 -0.99 -12.05 -5.21
CA LEU A 53 0.28 -11.74 -4.56
C LEU A 53 0.27 -12.23 -3.12
N ASP A 54 1.43 -12.70 -2.67
CA ASP A 54 1.67 -13.00 -1.27
C ASP A 54 2.95 -12.31 -0.75
N GLU A 55 3.22 -12.51 0.54
CA GLU A 55 4.40 -11.91 1.17
C GLU A 55 5.72 -12.45 0.58
N SER A 56 5.73 -13.68 0.05
CA SER A 56 6.93 -14.25 -0.57
C SER A 56 7.22 -13.60 -1.91
N ASP A 57 6.18 -13.36 -2.73
CA ASP A 57 6.30 -12.64 -4.01
C ASP A 57 6.90 -11.24 -3.81
N THR A 58 6.43 -10.52 -2.78
CA THR A 58 6.93 -9.17 -2.46
C THR A 58 8.34 -9.18 -1.88
N PHE A 59 8.65 -10.14 -1.00
CA PHE A 59 10.00 -10.31 -0.45
C PHE A 59 11.03 -10.60 -1.54
N ASP A 60 10.69 -11.44 -2.52
CA ASP A 60 11.55 -11.74 -3.66
C ASP A 60 11.83 -10.48 -4.50
N CYS A 61 10.81 -9.64 -4.74
CA CYS A 61 10.99 -8.37 -5.43
C CYS A 61 11.97 -7.43 -4.70
N LEU A 62 11.80 -7.27 -3.39
CA LEU A 62 12.67 -6.42 -2.57
C LEU A 62 14.11 -6.98 -2.51
N SER A 63 14.26 -8.29 -2.41
CA SER A 63 15.57 -8.96 -2.35
C SER A 63 16.41 -8.75 -3.62
N ARG A 64 15.77 -8.66 -4.79
CA ARG A 64 16.44 -8.34 -6.07
C ARG A 64 17.02 -6.92 -6.12
N ALA A 65 16.42 -6.00 -5.37
CA ALA A 65 16.80 -4.59 -5.32
C ALA A 65 17.74 -4.24 -4.16
N HIS A 66 17.79 -5.10 -3.14
CA HIS A 66 18.49 -4.85 -1.87
C HIS A 66 19.94 -4.37 -2.03
N ALA A 67 20.75 -5.04 -2.86
CA ALA A 67 22.15 -4.66 -3.06
C ALA A 67 22.30 -3.22 -3.62
N TYR A 68 21.43 -2.83 -4.56
CA TYR A 68 21.43 -1.48 -5.14
C TYR A 68 21.08 -0.43 -4.08
N TRP A 69 20.13 -0.73 -3.20
CA TRP A 69 19.72 0.20 -2.13
C TRP A 69 20.78 0.37 -1.05
N LEU A 70 21.55 -0.68 -0.74
CA LEU A 70 22.70 -0.57 0.17
C LEU A 70 23.80 0.33 -0.40
N GLU A 71 23.96 0.37 -1.73
CA GLU A 71 24.90 1.23 -2.44
C GLU A 71 24.36 2.65 -2.69
N GLY A 72 23.14 2.98 -2.21
CA GLY A 72 22.48 4.26 -2.46
C GLY A 72 21.95 4.43 -3.89
N ARG A 73 21.96 3.37 -4.71
CA ARG A 73 21.48 3.35 -6.08
C ARG A 73 19.98 3.07 -6.13
N TYR A 74 19.19 3.98 -5.55
CA TYR A 74 17.76 3.79 -5.35
C TYR A 74 16.97 3.58 -6.65
N ALA A 75 17.23 4.41 -7.66
CA ALA A 75 16.56 4.31 -8.96
C ALA A 75 16.79 2.93 -9.61
N ASP A 76 18.05 2.47 -9.64
CA ASP A 76 18.39 1.16 -10.19
C ASP A 76 17.68 0.03 -9.43
N GLY A 77 17.69 0.10 -8.09
CA GLY A 77 17.00 -0.90 -7.27
C GLY A 77 15.49 -0.90 -7.50
N ILE A 78 14.85 0.27 -7.63
CA ILE A 78 13.42 0.38 -7.96
C ILE A 78 13.13 -0.27 -9.31
N VAL A 79 13.91 0.04 -10.34
CA VAL A 79 13.75 -0.58 -11.68
C VAL A 79 13.87 -2.11 -11.59
N ARG A 80 14.83 -2.63 -10.80
CA ARG A 80 15.01 -4.07 -10.61
C ARG A 80 13.85 -4.73 -9.86
N ALA A 81 13.33 -4.09 -8.81
CA ALA A 81 12.15 -4.57 -8.09
C ALA A 81 10.93 -4.62 -9.01
N LEU A 82 10.67 -3.54 -9.76
CA LEU A 82 9.53 -3.44 -10.67
C LEU A 82 9.61 -4.45 -11.81
N ALA A 83 10.79 -4.65 -12.42
CA ALA A 83 10.98 -5.65 -13.46
C ALA A 83 10.68 -7.08 -12.95
N HIS A 84 11.02 -7.37 -11.68
CA HIS A 84 10.68 -8.66 -11.10
C HIS A 84 9.18 -8.78 -10.82
N LEU A 85 8.58 -7.75 -10.24
CA LEU A 85 7.15 -7.67 -9.96
C LEU A 85 6.30 -7.83 -11.23
N GLU A 86 6.71 -7.22 -12.34
CA GLU A 86 6.08 -7.39 -13.65
C GLU A 86 6.04 -8.87 -14.05
N ASN A 87 7.17 -9.58 -13.94
CA ASN A 87 7.24 -11.00 -14.26
C ASN A 87 6.33 -11.85 -13.36
N VAL A 88 6.23 -11.53 -12.08
CA VAL A 88 5.31 -12.19 -11.14
C VAL A 88 3.86 -11.95 -11.59
N LEU A 89 3.47 -10.69 -11.80
CA LEU A 89 2.11 -10.32 -12.19
C LEU A 89 1.71 -10.93 -13.54
N VAL A 90 2.61 -10.98 -14.52
CA VAL A 90 2.37 -11.65 -15.81
C VAL A 90 2.09 -13.15 -15.61
N LYS A 91 2.87 -13.83 -14.76
CA LYS A 91 2.66 -15.25 -14.45
C LYS A 91 1.33 -15.47 -13.72
N LYS A 92 1.03 -14.68 -12.69
CA LYS A 92 -0.21 -14.79 -11.91
C LYS A 92 -1.44 -14.48 -12.78
N SER A 93 -1.35 -13.47 -13.65
CA SER A 93 -2.39 -13.13 -14.63
C SER A 93 -2.66 -14.30 -15.59
N ARG A 94 -1.62 -14.94 -16.13
CA ARG A 94 -1.76 -16.12 -16.99
C ARG A 94 -2.39 -17.29 -16.24
N HIS A 95 -2.01 -17.51 -14.99
CA HIS A 95 -2.57 -18.58 -14.16
C HIS A 95 -4.06 -18.33 -13.86
N ALA A 96 -4.42 -17.12 -13.48
CA ALA A 96 -5.80 -16.74 -13.19
C ALA A 96 -6.72 -16.83 -14.42
N ARG A 97 -6.20 -16.58 -15.62
CA ARG A 97 -6.95 -16.81 -16.87
C ARG A 97 -7.18 -18.30 -17.17
N ARG A 98 -6.32 -19.19 -16.69
CA ARG A 98 -6.42 -20.64 -16.90
C ARG A 98 -7.29 -21.32 -15.84
N ASP A 99 -7.27 -20.82 -14.62
CA ASP A 99 -8.06 -21.33 -13.50
C ASP A 99 -8.76 -20.18 -12.76
N PRO A 100 -9.84 -19.62 -13.32
CA PRO A 100 -10.53 -18.49 -12.71
C PRO A 100 -11.15 -18.83 -11.35
N GLU A 101 -11.60 -20.07 -11.15
CA GLU A 101 -12.27 -20.49 -9.92
C GLU A 101 -11.34 -20.44 -8.71
N HIS A 102 -10.08 -20.88 -8.86
CA HIS A 102 -9.10 -20.84 -7.79
C HIS A 102 -8.87 -19.42 -7.26
N PHE A 103 -8.85 -18.43 -8.15
CA PHE A 103 -8.60 -17.03 -7.81
C PHE A 103 -9.87 -16.32 -7.32
N GLN A 104 -11.04 -16.62 -7.89
CA GLN A 104 -12.31 -16.05 -7.43
C GLN A 104 -12.65 -16.50 -6.00
N ARG A 105 -12.36 -17.75 -5.63
CA ARG A 105 -12.58 -18.27 -4.26
C ARG A 105 -11.71 -17.58 -3.20
N LYS A 106 -10.60 -16.96 -3.60
CA LYS A 106 -9.68 -16.22 -2.72
C LYS A 106 -10.06 -14.74 -2.57
N VAL A 107 -10.99 -14.23 -3.37
CA VAL A 107 -11.48 -12.86 -3.22
C VAL A 107 -12.42 -12.83 -2.01
N LEU A 108 -11.96 -12.19 -0.92
CA LEU A 108 -12.86 -11.81 0.17
C LEU A 108 -14.00 -10.93 -0.39
N PRO A 109 -15.26 -11.11 0.05
CA PRO A 109 -16.35 -10.26 -0.39
C PRO A 109 -15.98 -8.78 -0.17
N PRO A 110 -16.03 -7.93 -1.21
CA PRO A 110 -15.62 -6.52 -1.14
C PRO A 110 -16.27 -5.75 0.02
N ALA A 111 -17.48 -6.15 0.43
CA ALA A 111 -18.22 -5.55 1.53
C ALA A 111 -17.50 -5.61 2.89
N MET A 112 -16.87 -6.75 3.24
CA MET A 112 -16.25 -6.89 4.58
C MET A 112 -14.95 -6.08 4.74
N MET A 113 -14.11 -6.03 3.69
CA MET A 113 -12.86 -5.27 3.75
C MET A 113 -13.03 -3.80 3.38
N GLY A 114 -13.98 -3.47 2.51
CA GLY A 114 -14.38 -2.08 2.26
C GLY A 114 -14.82 -1.38 3.55
N ASP A 115 -15.62 -2.05 4.39
CA ASP A 115 -16.06 -1.50 5.67
C ASP A 115 -14.91 -1.32 6.68
N LEU A 116 -13.95 -2.25 6.72
CA LEU A 116 -12.77 -2.12 7.58
C LEU A 116 -11.88 -0.96 7.14
N VAL A 117 -11.56 -0.88 5.85
CA VAL A 117 -10.74 0.21 5.27
C VAL A 117 -11.46 1.55 5.43
N ARG A 118 -12.78 1.59 5.23
CA ARG A 118 -13.60 2.78 5.46
C ARG A 118 -13.56 3.22 6.93
N ARG A 119 -13.66 2.31 7.90
CA ARG A 119 -13.49 2.66 9.33
C ARG A 119 -12.11 3.23 9.65
N ILE A 120 -11.04 2.67 9.07
CA ILE A 120 -9.67 3.18 9.22
C ILE A 120 -9.56 4.62 8.66
N ARG A 121 -10.29 4.94 7.58
CA ARG A 121 -10.36 6.29 6.99
C ARG A 121 -11.25 7.24 7.79
N ASP A 122 -12.42 6.80 8.25
CA ASP A 122 -13.44 7.63 8.92
C ASP A 122 -13.05 7.99 10.36
N GLY A 123 -12.30 7.13 11.06
CA GLY A 123 -11.88 7.33 12.46
C GLY A 123 -10.95 8.54 12.71
N HIS A 124 -10.52 9.25 11.67
CA HIS A 124 -9.66 10.44 11.75
C HIS A 124 -10.34 11.69 11.13
N ARG A 125 -11.62 11.93 11.42
CA ARG A 125 -12.14 13.32 11.34
C ARG A 125 -11.29 14.17 12.29
N ALA A 126 -10.74 15.28 11.80
CA ALA A 126 -10.06 16.28 12.61
C ALA A 126 -10.90 16.59 13.86
N PRO A 127 -10.28 16.89 15.03
CA PRO A 127 -11.06 17.46 16.12
C PRO A 127 -11.87 18.61 15.54
N ALA A 128 -13.19 18.58 15.71
CA ALA A 128 -14.03 19.72 15.40
C ALA A 128 -13.32 20.94 15.98
N ARG A 129 -13.09 21.99 15.17
CA ARG A 129 -12.59 23.26 15.69
C ARG A 129 -13.42 23.55 16.93
N LEU A 130 -12.79 23.48 18.11
CA LEU A 130 -13.42 23.96 19.32
C LEU A 130 -13.83 25.40 18.99
N PRO A 131 -15.08 25.80 19.28
CA PRO A 131 -15.46 27.19 19.08
C PRO A 131 -14.42 28.04 19.79
N GLN A 132 -13.76 28.91 19.02
CA GLN A 132 -12.88 29.92 19.60
C GLN A 132 -13.76 30.68 20.60
N SER A 133 -13.41 30.59 21.88
CA SER A 133 -13.98 31.48 22.87
C SER A 133 -13.60 32.88 22.42
N ASP A 134 -14.59 33.65 21.96
CA ASP A 134 -14.44 35.08 21.77
C ASP A 134 -13.93 35.65 23.10
N GLU A 135 -12.66 36.04 23.13
CA GLU A 135 -12.14 36.92 24.16
C GLU A 135 -12.89 38.25 24.01
N GLU A 136 -13.88 38.43 24.86
CA GLU A 136 -14.53 39.70 25.11
C GLU A 136 -13.50 40.64 25.74
N VAL A 137 -12.72 41.31 24.87
CA VAL A 137 -11.98 42.51 25.25
C VAL A 137 -13.00 43.64 25.31
N ALA A 138 -13.37 44.01 26.54
CA ALA A 138 -14.09 45.25 26.83
C ALA A 138 -13.21 46.15 27.73
N PRO A 139 -13.39 47.47 27.63
CA PRO A 139 -12.32 48.49 27.57
C PRO A 139 -11.70 48.91 28.90
#